data_AF-A0A2U8W8P5-F1
#
_entry.id   AF-A0A2U8W8P5-F1
#
_cell.length_a   1.000
_cell.length_b   1.000
_cell.length_c   1.000
_cell.angle_alpha   90.00
_cell.angle_beta   90.00
_cell.angle_gamma   90.00
#
_symmetry.space_group_name_H-M   'P 1'
#
loop_
_entity.id
_entity.type
_entity.pdbx_description
1 polymer ?
#
loop_
_entity_poly.entity_id
_entity_poly.type
_entity_poly.pdbx_seq_one_letter_code
_entity_poly.pdbx_strand_id
1 'polypeptide(L)'
;MSNPDAPNPDAAAVLRAVAAAVRDIDVSETEAWDDLDALSSNTHVDAVEVFADEIKLRADGFEGLVNVHCTLNYGNDKDGLTLSETFPGRFEGTLSPEGPIIRRLTVDTSGFYA
;
A
#
# COMPACT_ATOMS: atom_id res chain seq x y z
N MET A 1 3.65 -37.95 -2.81
CA MET A 1 4.12 -37.34 -1.55
C MET A 1 3.78 -35.87 -1.65
N SER A 2 2.73 -35.42 -0.95
CA SER A 2 2.34 -34.00 -0.94
C SER A 2 3.19 -33.28 0.09
N ASN A 3 3.83 -32.19 -0.30
CA ASN A 3 4.65 -31.35 0.58
C ASN A 3 3.70 -30.61 1.55
N PRO A 4 3.77 -30.82 2.87
CA PRO A 4 2.86 -30.18 3.84
C PRO A 4 3.10 -28.67 3.98
N ASP A 5 4.18 -28.15 3.39
CA ASP A 5 4.56 -26.72 3.36
C ASP A 5 4.06 -25.97 2.11
N ALA A 6 3.37 -26.63 1.18
CA ALA A 6 2.76 -25.92 0.06
C ALA A 6 1.57 -25.10 0.59
N PRO A 7 1.54 -23.76 0.40
CA PRO A 7 0.40 -22.97 0.81
C PRO A 7 -0.86 -23.53 0.14
N ASN A 8 -1.96 -23.62 0.90
CA ASN A 8 -3.26 -24.03 0.39
C ASN A 8 -3.55 -23.21 -0.90
N PRO A 9 -3.83 -23.85 -2.06
CA PRO A 9 -4.04 -23.13 -3.32
C PRO A 9 -5.10 -22.03 -3.21
N ASP A 10 -6.11 -22.20 -2.35
CA ASP A 10 -7.09 -21.17 -2.03
C ASP A 10 -6.48 -19.96 -1.30
N ALA A 11 -5.59 -20.20 -0.33
CA ALA A 11 -4.91 -19.14 0.40
C ALA A 11 -3.98 -18.33 -0.54
N ALA A 12 -3.20 -19.00 -1.39
CA ALA A 12 -2.33 -18.32 -2.35
C ALA A 12 -3.14 -17.46 -3.35
N ALA A 13 -4.32 -17.93 -3.79
CA ALA A 13 -5.21 -17.14 -4.63
C ALA A 13 -5.75 -15.91 -3.89
N VAL A 14 -6.16 -16.06 -2.63
CA VAL A 14 -6.62 -14.95 -1.79
C VAL A 14 -5.51 -13.91 -1.60
N LEU A 15 -4.28 -14.33 -1.27
CA LEU A 15 -3.14 -13.43 -1.09
C LEU A 15 -2.87 -12.59 -2.35
N ARG A 16 -2.92 -13.22 -3.53
CA ARG A 16 -2.77 -12.51 -4.82
C ARG A 16 -3.90 -11.53 -5.07
N ALA A 17 -5.15 -11.89 -4.73
CA ALA A 17 -6.29 -11.00 -4.86
C ALA A 17 -6.17 -9.79 -3.93
N VAL A 18 -5.74 -9.99 -2.68
CA VAL A 18 -5.48 -8.91 -1.72
C VAL A 18 -4.37 -8.00 -2.25
N ALA A 19 -3.25 -8.57 -2.69
CA ALA A 19 -2.13 -7.81 -3.23
C ALA A 19 -2.55 -6.97 -4.45
N ALA A 20 -3.36 -7.53 -5.36
CA ALA A 20 -3.88 -6.78 -6.50
C ALA A 20 -4.77 -5.62 -6.06
N ALA A 21 -5.72 -5.87 -5.14
CA ALA A 21 -6.62 -4.83 -4.65
C ALA A 21 -5.89 -3.70 -3.91
N VAL A 22 -4.81 -4.01 -3.19
CA VAL A 22 -3.96 -2.99 -2.53
C VAL A 22 -3.15 -2.19 -3.55
N ARG A 23 -2.70 -2.79 -4.66
CA ARG A 23 -1.96 -2.07 -5.72
C ARG A 23 -2.84 -1.12 -6.51
N ASP A 24 -4.10 -1.50 -6.69
CA ASP A 24 -5.08 -0.74 -7.48
C ASP A 24 -5.85 0.29 -6.63
N ILE A 25 -5.53 0.42 -5.34
CA ILE A 25 -6.22 1.36 -4.46
C ILE A 25 -5.89 2.81 -4.85
N ASP A 26 -6.91 3.66 -4.83
CA ASP A 26 -6.70 5.10 -4.86
C ASP A 26 -6.24 5.57 -3.47
N VAL A 27 -4.94 5.81 -3.32
CA VAL A 27 -4.35 6.27 -2.04
C VAL A 27 -4.97 7.58 -1.57
N SER A 28 -5.45 8.45 -2.50
CA SER A 28 -6.08 9.72 -2.16
C SER A 28 -7.41 9.58 -1.41
N GLU A 29 -8.02 8.39 -1.45
CA GLU A 29 -9.23 8.04 -0.70
C GLU A 29 -8.93 7.37 0.65
N THR A 30 -7.66 7.32 1.08
CA THR A 30 -7.21 6.64 2.30
C THR A 30 -6.61 7.60 3.33
N GLU A 31 -6.53 7.17 4.59
CA GLU A 31 -5.89 7.95 5.68
C GLU A 31 -4.41 8.27 5.42
N ALA A 32 -3.70 7.46 4.62
CA ALA A 32 -2.34 7.74 4.21
C ALA A 32 -2.20 9.04 3.39
N TRP A 33 -3.26 9.48 2.70
CA TRP A 33 -3.20 10.70 1.90
C TRP A 33 -3.00 11.94 2.78
N ASP A 34 -3.60 11.99 3.96
CA ASP A 34 -3.46 13.12 4.88
C ASP A 34 -1.99 13.37 5.23
N ASP A 35 -1.20 12.30 5.40
CA ASP A 35 0.23 12.38 5.68
C ASP A 35 1.06 12.73 4.42
N LEU A 36 0.67 12.25 3.25
CA LEU A 36 1.40 12.46 1.98
C LEU A 36 1.15 13.85 1.36
N ASP A 37 -0.08 14.36 1.44
CA ASP A 37 -0.46 15.69 0.96
C ASP A 37 0.20 16.79 1.82
N ALA A 38 0.47 16.50 3.09
CA ALA A 38 1.22 17.39 3.97
C ALA A 38 2.69 17.56 3.55
N LEU A 39 3.26 16.64 2.77
CA LEU A 39 4.66 16.70 2.34
C LEU A 39 4.89 17.74 1.25
N SER A 40 3.97 17.89 0.29
CA SER A 40 4.10 18.81 -0.84
C SER A 40 2.72 19.15 -1.40
N SER A 41 2.53 20.41 -1.81
CA SER A 41 1.28 20.86 -2.46
C SER A 41 1.01 20.21 -3.82
N ASN A 42 1.93 19.40 -4.35
CA ASN A 42 1.82 18.69 -5.61
C ASN A 42 2.37 17.24 -5.45
N THR A 43 2.02 16.56 -4.36
CA THR A 43 2.34 15.14 -4.19
C THR A 43 1.61 14.31 -5.25
N HIS A 44 2.34 13.42 -5.92
CA HIS A 44 1.79 12.45 -6.86
C HIS A 44 2.17 11.03 -6.41
N VAL A 45 1.19 10.14 -6.27
CA VAL A 45 1.46 8.71 -6.00
C VAL A 45 1.74 8.02 -7.32
N ASP A 46 2.96 7.51 -7.49
CA ASP A 46 3.40 6.83 -8.70
C ASP A 46 2.99 5.36 -8.70
N ALA A 47 3.18 4.69 -7.55
CA ALA A 47 2.90 3.27 -7.41
C ALA A 47 2.72 2.86 -5.95
N VAL A 48 1.90 1.82 -5.76
CA VAL A 48 1.76 1.11 -4.50
C VAL A 48 2.36 -0.29 -4.65
N GLU A 49 3.41 -0.58 -3.89
CA GLU A 49 4.10 -1.87 -3.90
C GLU A 49 3.71 -2.70 -2.66
N VAL A 50 3.37 -3.96 -2.90
CA VAL A 50 3.02 -4.92 -1.84
C VAL A 50 3.50 -6.31 -2.23
N PHE A 51 4.02 -7.06 -1.27
CA PHE A 51 4.51 -8.43 -1.43
C PHE A 51 3.46 -9.41 -0.92
N ALA A 52 2.84 -10.18 -1.84
CA ALA A 52 1.77 -11.11 -1.50
C ALA A 52 2.19 -12.16 -0.45
N ASP A 53 3.45 -12.56 -0.47
CA ASP A 53 4.04 -13.55 0.46
C ASP A 53 4.19 -13.00 1.89
N GLU A 54 4.16 -11.68 2.08
CA GLU A 54 4.28 -11.03 3.39
C GLU A 54 2.91 -10.68 4.01
N ILE A 55 1.84 -10.84 3.24
CA ILE A 55 0.47 -10.58 3.71
C ILE A 55 0.05 -11.67 4.68
N LYS A 56 -0.46 -11.26 5.84
CA LYS A 56 -0.95 -12.16 6.88
C LYS A 56 -2.46 -12.26 6.77
N LEU A 57 -2.94 -13.48 6.51
CA LEU A 57 -4.36 -13.81 6.63
C LEU A 57 -4.71 -14.08 8.10
N ARG A 58 -5.82 -13.51 8.54
CA ARG A 58 -6.44 -13.73 9.84
C ARG A 58 -7.83 -14.36 9.64
N ALA A 59 -8.47 -14.80 10.73
CA ALA A 59 -9.78 -15.46 10.66
C ALA A 59 -10.88 -14.57 10.04
N ASP A 60 -10.75 -13.25 10.20
CA ASP A 60 -11.73 -12.22 9.85
C ASP A 60 -11.21 -11.19 8.83
N GLY A 61 -9.98 -11.36 8.33
CA GLY A 61 -9.40 -10.36 7.43
C GLY A 61 -7.95 -10.60 7.07
N PHE A 62 -7.26 -9.51 6.73
CA PHE A 62 -5.88 -9.52 6.31
C PHE A 62 -5.15 -8.25 6.76
N GLU A 63 -3.84 -8.35 6.90
CA GLU A 63 -2.95 -7.22 7.12
C GLU A 63 -1.63 -7.43 6.37
N GLY A 64 -0.93 -6.35 6.06
CA GLY A 64 0.38 -6.44 5.43
C GLY A 64 1.13 -5.12 5.43
N LEU A 65 2.38 -5.19 4.96
CA LEU A 65 3.21 -4.02 4.71
C LEU A 65 3.03 -3.57 3.26
N VAL A 66 3.19 -2.27 3.04
CA VAL A 66 3.09 -1.64 1.73
C VAL A 66 4.18 -0.59 1.60
N ASN A 67 4.72 -0.39 0.41
CA ASN A 67 5.54 0.76 0.09
C ASN A 67 4.76 1.66 -0.87
N VAL A 68 4.68 2.94 -0.56
CA VAL A 68 4.04 3.93 -1.43
C VAL A 68 5.15 4.77 -2.06
N HIS A 69 5.26 4.69 -3.38
CA HIS A 69 6.21 5.48 -4.15
C HIS A 69 5.52 6.78 -4.57
N CYS A 70 6.12 7.90 -4.21
CA CYS A 70 5.57 9.20 -4.48
C CYS A 70 6.60 10.12 -5.13
N THR A 71 6.12 10.97 -6.00
CA THR A 71 6.85 12.10 -6.53
C THR A 71 6.36 13.37 -5.85
N LEU A 72 7.25 14.04 -5.13
CA LEU A 72 7.02 15.29 -4.43
C LEU A 72 7.55 16.45 -5.28
N ASN A 73 6.76 17.50 -5.46
CA ASN A 73 7.17 18.68 -6.24
C ASN A 73 7.12 19.94 -5.38
N TYR A 74 8.30 20.53 -5.13
CA TYR A 74 8.48 21.69 -4.26
C TYR A 74 8.62 23.02 -5.02
N GLY A 75 8.19 23.10 -6.27
CA GLY A 75 8.30 24.30 -7.09
C GLY A 75 6.97 24.86 -7.60
N ASN A 76 6.92 26.18 -7.79
CA ASN A 76 5.83 26.88 -8.45
C ASN A 76 6.14 27.23 -9.93
N ASP A 77 7.30 26.82 -10.46
CA ASP A 77 7.82 27.23 -11.78
C ASP A 77 8.68 26.15 -12.46
N LYS A 78 9.18 26.44 -13.68
CA LYS A 78 9.94 25.54 -14.57
C LYS A 78 11.24 24.96 -13.99
N ASP A 79 11.70 25.46 -12.84
CA ASP A 79 12.87 25.02 -12.10
C ASP A 79 12.49 24.34 -10.76
N GLY A 80 11.24 23.87 -10.64
CA GLY A 80 10.76 23.18 -9.46
C GLY A 80 11.57 21.92 -9.13
N LEU A 81 11.86 21.72 -7.85
CA LEU A 81 12.55 20.53 -7.37
C LEU A 81 11.54 19.38 -7.30
N THR A 82 11.77 18.37 -8.11
CA THR A 82 11.05 17.09 -8.06
C THR A 82 11.90 16.06 -7.35
N LEU A 83 11.33 15.40 -6.33
CA LEU A 83 11.96 14.35 -5.56
C LEU A 83 11.09 13.10 -5.62
N SER A 84 11.70 11.96 -5.91
CA SER A 84 11.04 10.66 -5.84
C SER A 84 11.40 10.00 -4.52
N GLU A 85 10.40 9.75 -3.69
CA GLU A 85 10.55 9.18 -2.36
C GLU A 85 9.68 7.93 -2.21
N THR A 86 10.03 7.08 -1.25
CA THR A 86 9.28 5.87 -0.94
C THR A 86 8.97 5.82 0.55
N PHE A 87 7.69 5.69 0.88
CA PHE A 87 7.21 5.67 2.25
C PHE A 87 6.71 4.27 2.61
N PRO A 88 7.34 3.60 3.60
CA PRO A 88 6.83 2.34 4.09
C PRO A 88 5.52 2.58 4.85
N GLY A 89 4.65 1.59 4.83
CA GLY A 89 3.31 1.68 5.39
C GLY A 89 2.74 0.34 5.77
N ARG A 90 1.49 0.38 6.22
CA ARG A 90 0.72 -0.80 6.61
C ARG A 90 -0.70 -0.67 6.07
N PHE A 91 -1.27 -1.80 5.67
CA PHE A 91 -2.68 -1.89 5.33
C PHE A 91 -3.36 -3.00 6.13
N GLU A 92 -4.66 -2.85 6.32
CA GLU A 92 -5.54 -3.91 6.84
C GLU A 92 -6.92 -3.86 6.20
N GLY A 93 -7.58 -5.01 6.18
CA GLY A 93 -8.87 -5.15 5.53
C GLY A 93 -9.58 -6.45 5.86
N THR A 94 -10.75 -6.61 5.24
CA THR A 94 -11.64 -7.76 5.46
C THR A 94 -11.86 -8.51 4.16
N LEU A 95 -11.99 -9.83 4.22
CA LEU A 95 -12.42 -10.62 3.06
C LEU A 95 -13.95 -10.61 2.97
N SER A 96 -14.49 -10.26 1.81
CA SER A 96 -15.92 -10.36 1.51
C SER A 96 -16.16 -11.37 0.38
N PRO A 97 -17.42 -11.83 0.18
CA PRO A 97 -17.76 -12.70 -0.95
C PRO A 97 -17.45 -12.07 -2.33
N GLU A 98 -17.44 -10.75 -2.42
CA GLU A 98 -17.17 -9.98 -3.65
C GLU A 98 -15.67 -9.72 -3.87
N GLY A 99 -14.84 -9.97 -2.85
CA GLY A 99 -13.40 -9.73 -2.90
C GLY A 99 -12.84 -9.09 -1.62
N PRO A 100 -11.53 -8.82 -1.58
CA PRO A 100 -10.88 -8.13 -0.47
C PRO A 100 -11.34 -6.67 -0.40
N ILE A 101 -11.67 -6.20 0.81
CA ILE A 101 -12.03 -4.81 1.09
C ILE A 101 -10.93 -4.22 1.97
N ILE A 102 -10.17 -3.27 1.43
CA ILE A 102 -9.18 -2.51 2.20
C ILE A 102 -9.95 -1.54 3.10
N ARG A 103 -9.63 -1.56 4.40
CA ARG A 103 -10.28 -0.70 5.40
C ARG A 103 -9.40 0.45 5.83
N ARG A 104 -8.10 0.19 5.88
CA ARG A 104 -7.09 1.13 6.35
C ARG A 104 -5.81 0.97 5.55
N LEU A 105 -5.16 2.10 5.28
CA LEU A 105 -3.84 2.17 4.66
C LEU A 105 -3.16 3.40 5.27
N THR A 106 -2.07 3.17 6.00
CA THR A 106 -1.27 4.22 6.65
C THR A 106 0.14 4.20 6.08
N VAL A 107 0.79 5.35 5.99
CA VAL A 107 2.21 5.48 5.63
C VAL A 107 2.99 6.13 6.76
N ASP A 108 4.27 5.80 6.87
CA ASP A 108 5.19 6.46 7.78
C ASP A 108 6.04 7.47 7.02
N THR A 109 5.68 8.75 7.15
CA THR A 109 6.41 9.88 6.57
C THR A 109 7.44 10.48 7.52
N SER A 110 7.62 9.93 8.73
CA SER A 110 8.55 10.48 9.72
C SER A 110 10.00 10.50 9.24
N GLY A 111 10.38 9.58 8.35
CA GLY A 111 11.69 9.54 7.70
C GLY A 111 12.01 10.76 6.84
N PHE A 112 11.00 11.55 6.44
CA PHE A 112 11.19 12.78 5.66
C PHE A 112 11.63 13.98 6.52
N TYR A 113 11.26 14.01 7.81
CA TYR A 113 11.56 15.12 8.72
C TYR A 113 12.89 14.96 9.48
N ALA A 114 13.63 13.88 9.22
CA ALA A 114 14.83 13.47 9.96
C ALA A 114 16.13 14.11 9.45
#